data_AF-A0A559RYS7-F1
#
_entry.id   AF-A0A559RYS7-F1
#
_cell.length_a   1.000
_cell.length_b   1.000
_cell.length_c   1.000
_cell.angle_alpha   90.00
_cell.angle_beta   90.00
_cell.angle_gamma   90.00
#
_symmetry.space_group_name_H-M   'P 1'
#
loop_
_entity.id
_entity.type
_entity.pdbx_description
1 polymer ?
#
loop_
_entity_poly.entity_id
_entity_poly.type
_entity_poly.pdbx_seq_one_letter_code
_entity_poly.pdbx_strand_id
1 'polypeptide(L)'
;MKKVLLFLLLLVGQSLYSQIELRNNPFIKGLIVLKDNDSLKGYIQLNGSAFDIRFKDSLKQRKRKKVKYKKVRSITIFSDINHTRKFYYKKTDQSKFLHFAELVHFDELSVYITSSNKLELFYLNSKVDRRSANEMMRDMKTEQFKITEKLIENSKNFKSHSEFKNGLFSHLTFNNNFAYHFKIERIDYFLNKKTEDKLTLIGSKGNFLYKNFKKTASKYFGDCPTLVNKIQSKEFKLKHLPEILEFYKNNCNKE
;
A
#
# COMPACT_ATOMS: atom_id res chain seq x y z
N MET A 1 -10.34 -43.25 31.16
CA MET A 1 -10.19 -41.83 31.55
C MET A 1 -8.84 -41.20 31.13
N LYS A 2 -7.68 -41.87 31.29
CA LYS A 2 -6.36 -41.32 30.89
C LYS A 2 -6.23 -40.91 29.41
N LYS A 3 -6.88 -41.62 28.47
CA LYS A 3 -6.81 -41.31 27.03
C LYS A 3 -7.59 -40.04 26.63
N VAL A 4 -8.61 -39.65 27.39
CA VAL A 4 -9.40 -38.42 27.13
C VAL A 4 -8.64 -37.18 27.60
N LEU A 5 -7.89 -37.28 28.70
CA LEU A 5 -7.06 -36.19 29.23
C LEU A 5 -5.90 -35.85 28.28
N LEU A 6 -5.31 -36.86 27.62
CA LEU A 6 -4.23 -36.66 26.65
C LEU A 6 -4.73 -35.95 25.37
N PHE A 7 -5.97 -36.21 24.96
CA PHE A 7 -6.58 -35.58 23.79
C PHE A 7 -6.95 -34.11 24.05
N LEU A 8 -7.38 -33.78 25.27
CA LEU A 8 -7.63 -32.39 25.70
C LEU A 8 -6.34 -31.57 25.76
N LEU A 9 -5.21 -32.17 26.18
CA LEU A 9 -3.90 -31.52 26.21
C LEU A 9 -3.36 -31.21 24.80
N LEU A 10 -3.69 -32.04 23.80
CA LEU A 10 -3.32 -31.83 22.39
C LEU A 10 -4.11 -30.71 21.71
N LEU A 11 -5.35 -30.46 22.15
CA LEU A 11 -6.20 -29.38 21.62
C LEU A 11 -5.84 -28.00 22.19
N VAL A 12 -5.36 -27.93 23.44
CA VAL A 12 -4.91 -26.66 24.06
C VAL A 12 -3.58 -26.17 23.49
N GLY A 13 -2.73 -27.07 22.98
CA GLY A 13 -1.44 -26.72 22.37
C GLY A 13 -1.52 -26.00 21.02
N GLN A 14 -2.66 -26.03 20.33
CA GLN A 14 -2.78 -25.52 18.95
C GLN A 14 -3.35 -24.09 18.86
N SER A 15 -3.87 -23.51 19.94
CA SER A 15 -4.50 -22.18 19.91
C SER A 15 -3.60 -21.02 20.38
N LEU A 16 -2.32 -21.26 20.70
CA LEU A 16 -1.42 -20.23 21.24
C LEU A 16 -0.39 -19.66 20.26
N TYR A 17 -0.38 -20.08 18.98
CA TYR A 17 0.36 -19.35 17.94
C TYR A 17 -0.42 -18.12 17.46
N SER A 18 -0.86 -17.29 18.40
CA SER A 18 -1.31 -15.94 18.10
C SER A 18 -0.10 -15.15 17.64
N GLN A 19 -0.05 -14.86 16.35
CA GLN A 19 0.67 -13.80 15.64
C GLN A 19 1.41 -12.77 16.53
N ILE A 20 2.54 -13.14 17.12
CA ILE A 20 3.41 -12.17 17.78
C ILE A 20 4.30 -11.56 16.69
N GLU A 21 3.85 -10.46 16.09
CA GLU A 21 4.77 -9.51 15.45
C GLU A 21 5.66 -8.94 16.58
N LEU A 22 6.80 -9.60 16.85
CA LEU A 22 7.72 -9.28 17.95
C LEU A 22 8.47 -7.93 17.80
N ARG A 23 8.01 -6.99 16.98
CA ARG A 23 8.75 -5.75 16.73
C ARG A 23 7.89 -4.50 16.77
N ASN A 24 8.30 -3.56 17.64
CA ASN A 24 7.77 -2.21 17.62
C ASN A 24 8.18 -1.52 16.31
N ASN A 25 7.20 -1.01 15.57
CA ASN A 25 7.45 -0.22 14.37
C ASN A 25 8.36 0.98 14.67
N PRO A 26 9.29 1.38 13.79
CA PRO A 26 10.17 2.50 14.08
C PRO A 26 9.44 3.84 13.99
N PHE A 27 10.07 4.85 14.56
CA PHE A 27 9.69 6.23 14.40
C PHE A 27 10.30 6.77 13.10
N ILE A 28 9.47 7.35 12.23
CA ILE A 28 9.90 7.95 10.96
C ILE A 28 9.64 9.46 10.99
N LYS A 29 10.54 10.25 10.42
CA LYS A 29 10.38 11.70 10.33
C LYS A 29 9.18 12.05 9.45
N GLY A 30 8.34 12.99 9.91
CA GLY A 30 7.12 13.36 9.20
C GLY A 30 6.39 14.56 9.78
N LEU A 31 5.21 14.81 9.22
CA LEU A 31 4.27 15.86 9.60
C LEU A 31 2.88 15.24 9.74
N ILE A 32 2.25 15.41 10.90
CA ILE A 32 0.83 15.12 11.09
C ILE A 32 0.07 16.43 10.93
N VAL A 33 -0.93 16.45 10.06
CA VAL A 33 -1.85 17.56 9.90
C VAL A 33 -3.20 17.14 10.46
N LEU A 34 -3.73 17.92 11.39
CA LEU A 34 -5.01 17.68 12.05
C LEU A 34 -6.17 18.36 11.29
N LYS A 35 -7.40 18.02 11.67
CA LYS A 35 -8.63 18.53 11.04
C LYS A 35 -8.94 19.99 11.38
N ASP A 36 -8.47 20.46 12.52
CA ASP A 36 -8.49 21.84 12.99
C ASP A 36 -7.37 22.70 12.36
N ASN A 37 -6.67 22.18 11.35
CA ASN A 37 -5.50 22.77 10.69
C ASN A 37 -4.22 22.86 11.53
N ASP A 38 -4.24 22.39 12.77
CA ASP A 38 -3.01 22.24 13.56
C ASP A 38 -2.06 21.22 12.92
N SER A 39 -0.77 21.35 13.22
CA SER A 39 0.24 20.45 12.67
C SER A 39 1.32 20.07 13.68
N LEU A 40 1.78 18.82 13.60
CA LEU A 40 2.82 18.26 14.45
C LEU A 40 3.96 17.74 13.56
N LYS A 41 5.07 18.48 13.53
CA LYS A 41 6.29 18.10 12.80
C LYS A 41 7.25 17.39 13.74
N GLY A 42 7.68 16.19 13.38
CA GLY A 42 8.54 15.38 14.25
C GLY A 42 8.67 13.95 13.75
N TYR A 43 8.57 13.00 14.67
CA TYR A 43 8.75 11.58 14.42
C TYR A 43 7.47 10.82 14.73
N ILE A 44 7.01 10.01 13.78
CA ILE A 44 5.71 9.34 13.76
C ILE A 44 5.92 7.83 13.77
N GLN A 45 5.16 7.11 14.59
CA GLN A 45 5.13 5.65 14.66
C GLN A 45 3.66 5.19 14.59
N LEU A 46 3.33 4.27 13.70
CA LEU A 46 2.04 3.56 13.71
C LEU A 46 2.24 2.22 14.41
N ASN A 47 1.79 2.09 15.65
CA ASN A 47 2.14 0.94 16.49
C ASN A 47 1.09 -0.17 16.43
N GLY A 48 1.38 -1.27 15.74
CA GLY A 48 0.48 -2.43 15.62
C GLY A 48 -0.81 -2.16 14.83
N SER A 49 -1.12 -0.90 14.48
CA SER A 49 -2.21 -0.55 13.59
C SER A 49 -2.01 0.85 13.00
N ALA A 50 -2.61 1.11 11.84
CA ALA A 50 -2.69 2.45 11.26
C ALA A 50 -3.51 3.44 12.13
N PHE A 51 -4.26 2.94 13.12
CA PHE A 51 -5.04 3.78 14.05
C PHE A 51 -4.32 4.12 15.36
N ASP A 52 -3.20 3.46 15.68
CA ASP A 52 -2.40 3.74 16.90
C ASP A 52 -1.20 4.63 16.54
N ILE A 53 -1.49 5.91 16.33
CA ILE A 53 -0.51 6.91 15.95
C ILE A 53 0.21 7.42 17.20
N ARG A 54 1.53 7.31 17.21
CA ARG A 54 2.44 7.82 18.24
C ARG A 54 3.36 8.86 17.65
N PHE A 55 3.65 9.88 18.44
CA PHE A 55 4.43 11.03 18.02
C PHE A 55 5.52 11.38 19.03
N LYS A 56 6.66 11.84 18.52
CA LYS A 56 7.74 12.47 19.27
C LYS A 56 8.22 13.73 18.55
N ASP A 57 8.49 14.77 19.30
CA ASP A 57 9.11 16.01 18.82
C ASP A 57 10.58 15.73 18.37
N SER A 58 11.29 14.84 19.09
CA SER A 58 12.64 14.37 18.73
C SER A 58 12.87 12.90 19.10
N LEU A 59 13.82 12.22 18.45
CA LEU A 59 14.15 10.82 18.79
C LEU A 59 14.63 10.64 20.24
N LYS A 60 15.27 11.68 20.81
CA LYS A 60 15.76 11.71 22.20
C LYS A 60 14.64 11.80 23.23
N GLN A 61 13.43 12.19 22.82
CA GLN A 61 12.30 12.31 23.73
C GLN A 61 11.90 10.94 24.31
N ARG A 62 11.93 10.83 25.65
CA ARG A 62 11.60 9.57 26.35
C ARG A 62 10.11 9.23 26.25
N LYS A 63 9.24 10.19 26.56
CA LYS A 63 7.78 10.01 26.51
C LYS A 63 7.25 10.26 25.09
N ARG A 64 6.37 9.38 24.63
CA ARG A 64 5.68 9.50 23.33
C ARG A 64 4.27 10.04 23.54
N LYS A 65 3.80 10.90 22.64
CA LYS A 65 2.43 11.43 22.63
C LYS A 65 1.56 10.51 21.76
N LYS A 66 0.38 10.10 22.26
CA LYS A 66 -0.61 9.38 21.46
C LYS A 66 -1.47 10.38 20.71
N VAL A 67 -1.58 10.23 19.39
CA VAL A 67 -2.40 11.10 18.54
C VAL A 67 -3.69 10.36 18.19
N LYS A 68 -4.85 10.98 18.46
CA LYS A 68 -6.15 10.40 18.12
C LYS A 68 -6.33 10.40 16.60
N TYR A 69 -6.32 9.23 15.98
CA TYR A 69 -6.43 9.09 14.51
C TYR A 69 -7.65 9.80 13.91
N LYS A 70 -8.79 9.87 14.63
CA LYS A 70 -10.00 10.56 14.17
C LYS A 70 -9.80 12.07 13.96
N LYS A 71 -8.83 12.67 14.64
CA LYS A 71 -8.46 14.09 14.51
C LYS A 71 -7.46 14.33 13.37
N VAL A 72 -6.82 13.29 12.87
CA VAL A 72 -5.81 13.39 11.81
C VAL A 72 -6.52 13.57 10.46
N ARG A 73 -6.07 14.58 9.70
CA ARG A 73 -6.47 14.82 8.31
C ARG A 73 -5.50 14.12 7.36
N SER A 74 -4.21 14.33 7.55
CA SER A 74 -3.17 13.70 6.73
C SER A 74 -1.87 13.48 7.50
N ILE A 75 -1.06 12.54 7.03
CA ILE A 75 0.31 12.31 7.49
C ILE A 75 1.23 12.42 6.28
N THR A 76 2.27 13.23 6.37
CA THR A 76 3.35 13.26 5.39
C THR A 76 4.59 12.62 5.98
N ILE A 77 5.17 11.64 5.29
CA ILE A 77 6.44 11.01 5.64
C ILE A 77 7.53 11.65 4.79
N PHE A 78 8.63 12.05 5.43
CA PHE A 78 9.83 12.55 4.75
C PHE A 78 10.82 11.39 4.61
N SER A 79 11.13 10.98 3.38
CA SER A 79 12.17 9.99 3.07
C SER A 79 13.51 10.67 2.79
N ASP A 80 14.61 9.92 2.90
CA ASP A 80 15.99 10.42 2.82
C ASP A 80 16.38 10.92 1.41
N ILE A 81 15.55 10.68 0.38
CA ILE A 81 15.88 10.92 -1.04
C ILE A 81 14.76 11.70 -1.74
N ASN A 82 14.42 12.91 -1.27
CA ASN A 82 13.43 13.84 -1.89
C ASN A 82 12.01 13.30 -2.13
N HIS A 83 11.69 12.08 -1.71
CA HIS A 83 10.36 11.52 -1.83
C HIS A 83 9.54 11.80 -0.57
N THR A 84 8.54 12.67 -0.68
CA THR A 84 7.52 12.84 0.35
C THR A 84 6.31 11.99 0.03
N ARG A 85 5.88 11.16 0.99
CA ARG A 85 4.68 10.33 0.83
C ARG A 85 3.57 10.92 1.68
N LYS A 86 2.42 11.23 1.08
CA LYS A 86 1.31 11.85 1.77
C LYS A 86 0.15 10.88 1.88
N PHE A 87 -0.31 10.64 3.10
CA PHE A 87 -1.40 9.75 3.41
C PHE A 87 -2.57 10.54 3.95
N TYR A 88 -3.76 10.23 3.48
CA TYR A 88 -5.00 10.85 3.94
C TYR A 88 -5.88 9.83 4.63
N TYR A 89 -6.67 10.32 5.58
CA TYR A 89 -7.65 9.50 6.27
C TYR A 89 -9.03 9.73 5.65
N LYS A 90 -9.41 8.90 4.66
CA LYS A 90 -10.60 9.09 3.81
C LYS A 90 -11.57 7.92 3.86
N LYS A 91 -12.85 8.20 3.57
CA LYS A 91 -13.88 7.18 3.37
C LYS A 91 -13.72 6.58 1.97
N THR A 92 -14.06 5.30 1.83
CA THR A 92 -14.11 4.63 0.52
C THR A 92 -15.53 4.18 0.23
N ASP A 93 -15.83 3.94 -1.04
CA ASP A 93 -17.08 3.29 -1.46
C ASP A 93 -17.18 1.81 -1.03
N GLN A 94 -16.03 1.18 -0.75
CA GLN A 94 -15.96 -0.21 -0.29
C GLN A 94 -16.23 -0.40 1.20
N SER A 95 -16.15 0.66 2.02
CA SER A 95 -16.20 0.52 3.47
C SER A 95 -16.75 1.75 4.17
N LYS A 96 -17.55 1.52 5.21
CA LYS A 96 -18.04 2.58 6.10
C LYS A 96 -16.93 3.17 6.99
N PHE A 97 -15.81 2.46 7.13
CA PHE A 97 -14.67 2.91 7.94
C PHE A 97 -13.70 3.76 7.13
N LEU A 98 -13.02 4.67 7.82
CA LEU A 98 -11.95 5.48 7.25
C LEU A 98 -10.69 4.64 7.05
N HIS A 99 -10.04 4.83 5.91
CA HIS A 99 -8.79 4.16 5.52
C HIS A 99 -7.66 5.18 5.40
N PHE A 100 -6.45 4.73 5.74
CA PHE A 100 -5.24 5.42 5.35
C PHE A 100 -4.98 5.11 3.87
N ALA A 101 -5.10 6.14 3.04
CA ALA A 101 -4.89 6.06 1.61
C ALA A 101 -3.72 6.97 1.23
N GLU A 102 -2.74 6.41 0.55
CA GLU A 102 -1.61 7.16 0.04
C GLU A 102 -2.01 7.89 -1.23
N LEU A 103 -1.74 9.19 -1.29
CA LEU A 103 -1.87 10.00 -2.49
C LEU A 103 -0.64 9.76 -3.38
N VAL A 104 -0.83 9.14 -4.53
CA VAL A 104 0.25 8.81 -5.48
C VAL A 104 0.25 9.71 -6.70
N HIS A 105 -0.87 10.36 -7.00
CA HIS A 105 -0.98 11.36 -8.05
C HIS A 105 -1.98 12.43 -7.63
N PHE A 106 -1.58 13.70 -7.73
CA PHE A 106 -2.39 14.85 -7.33
C PHE A 106 -2.64 15.75 -8.54
N ASP A 107 -3.88 15.76 -8.99
CA ASP A 107 -4.40 16.65 -10.03
C ASP A 107 -5.90 16.87 -9.75
N GLU A 108 -6.65 17.41 -10.71
CA GLU A 108 -8.12 17.44 -10.72
C GLU A 108 -8.74 16.08 -10.42
N LEU A 109 -8.11 15.03 -10.95
CA LEU A 109 -8.41 13.65 -10.66
C LEU A 109 -7.26 13.02 -9.87
N SER A 110 -7.42 12.96 -8.55
CA SER A 110 -6.39 12.44 -7.66
C SER A 110 -6.46 10.91 -7.56
N VAL A 111 -5.29 10.26 -7.53
CA VAL A 111 -5.16 8.81 -7.37
C VAL A 111 -4.68 8.49 -5.98
N TYR A 112 -5.38 7.57 -5.34
CA TYR A 112 -5.03 7.03 -4.05
C TYR A 112 -4.79 5.53 -4.12
N ILE A 113 -3.88 5.02 -3.30
CA ILE A 113 -3.70 3.59 -3.10
C ILE A 113 -3.91 3.19 -1.65
N THR A 114 -4.44 1.99 -1.45
CA THR A 114 -4.46 1.32 -0.14
C THR A 114 -3.93 -0.10 -0.29
N SER A 115 -3.44 -0.68 0.81
CA SER A 115 -3.03 -2.09 0.86
C SER A 115 -3.89 -2.85 1.88
N SER A 116 -4.05 -4.15 1.66
CA SER A 116 -4.55 -5.07 2.69
C SER A 116 -3.72 -4.96 3.97
N ASN A 117 -2.40 -4.84 3.83
CA ASN A 117 -1.48 -4.53 4.93
C ASN A 117 -1.24 -3.01 4.99
N LYS A 118 -2.16 -2.30 5.67
CA LYS A 118 -2.12 -0.83 5.83
C LYS A 118 -0.80 -0.33 6.42
N LEU A 119 -0.21 -1.16 7.26
CA LEU A 119 1.02 -0.89 7.96
C LEU A 119 2.22 -1.03 7.00
N GLU A 120 2.28 -2.08 6.18
CA GLU A 120 3.31 -2.23 5.15
C GLU A 120 3.34 -1.03 4.19
N LEU A 121 2.16 -0.57 3.74
CA LEU A 121 2.09 0.61 2.87
C LEU A 121 2.79 1.82 3.48
N PHE A 122 2.59 2.09 4.77
CA PHE A 122 3.24 3.22 5.45
C PHE A 122 4.76 3.07 5.57
N TYR A 123 5.26 1.85 5.72
CA TYR A 123 6.68 1.56 6.02
C TYR A 123 7.51 1.07 4.82
N LEU A 124 6.91 0.93 3.63
CA LEU A 124 7.51 0.33 2.42
C LEU A 124 8.95 0.79 2.10
N ASN A 125 9.29 2.04 2.39
CA ASN A 125 10.61 2.63 2.05
C ASN A 125 11.47 2.99 3.28
N SER A 126 11.12 2.49 4.46
CA SER A 126 11.80 2.88 5.70
C SER A 126 13.08 2.08 6.01
N LYS A 127 13.57 1.25 5.08
CA LYS A 127 14.64 0.24 5.29
C LYS A 127 14.34 -0.76 6.42
N VAL A 128 13.08 -0.84 6.87
CA VAL A 128 12.70 -1.58 8.06
C VAL A 128 12.02 -2.86 7.64
N ASP A 129 12.73 -3.98 7.80
CA ASP A 129 12.17 -5.31 7.62
C ASP A 129 11.04 -5.54 8.64
N ARG A 130 9.82 -5.73 8.13
CA ARG A 130 8.59 -5.96 8.89
C ARG A 130 8.06 -7.38 8.76
N ARG A 131 8.83 -8.27 8.12
CA ARG A 131 8.39 -9.65 7.92
C ARG A 131 8.19 -10.36 9.26
N SER A 132 7.12 -11.13 9.36
CA SER A 132 6.94 -12.07 10.46
C SER A 132 7.98 -13.20 10.37
N ALA A 133 8.26 -13.89 11.48
CA ALA A 133 9.17 -15.05 11.46
C ALA A 133 8.73 -16.10 10.41
N ASN A 134 7.42 -16.29 10.25
CA ASN A 134 6.87 -17.20 9.24
C ASN A 134 7.13 -16.71 7.80
N GLU A 135 7.01 -15.41 7.54
CA GLU A 135 7.34 -14.81 6.23
C GLU A 135 8.84 -14.91 5.94
N MET A 136 9.69 -14.67 6.94
CA MET A 136 11.14 -14.87 6.81
C MET A 136 11.47 -16.33 6.50
N MET A 137 10.84 -17.29 7.19
CA MET A 137 11.05 -18.72 6.94
C MET A 137 10.53 -19.15 5.56
N ARG A 138 9.41 -18.57 5.09
CA ARG A 138 8.91 -18.78 3.72
C ARG A 138 9.90 -18.23 2.69
N ASP A 139 10.36 -17.01 2.88
CA ASP A 139 11.33 -16.38 1.97
C ASP A 139 12.64 -17.15 1.97
N MET A 140 13.15 -17.60 3.12
CA MET A 140 14.36 -18.45 3.18
C MET A 140 14.18 -19.74 2.39
N LYS A 141 13.00 -20.38 2.49
CA LYS A 141 12.68 -21.57 1.67
C LYS A 141 12.60 -21.20 0.18
N THR A 142 11.93 -20.12 -0.18
CA THR A 142 11.79 -19.68 -1.57
C THR A 142 13.13 -19.25 -2.18
N GLU A 143 14.00 -18.58 -1.43
CA GLU A 143 15.36 -18.22 -1.85
C GLU A 143 16.22 -19.48 -2.04
N GLN A 144 16.11 -20.48 -1.16
CA GLN A 144 16.74 -21.78 -1.39
C GLN A 144 16.27 -22.42 -2.71
N PHE A 145 14.95 -22.43 -2.97
CA PHE A 145 14.40 -22.93 -4.23
C PHE A 145 14.87 -22.14 -5.46
N LYS A 146 14.90 -20.80 -5.38
CA LYS A 146 15.41 -19.94 -6.46
C LYS A 146 16.90 -20.14 -6.72
N ILE A 147 17.70 -20.39 -5.68
CA ILE A 147 19.12 -20.75 -5.84
C ILE A 147 19.23 -22.07 -6.61
N THR A 148 18.38 -23.05 -6.29
CA THR A 148 18.32 -24.33 -7.02
C THR A 148 17.88 -24.13 -8.47
N GLU A 149 16.86 -23.31 -8.74
CA GLU A 149 16.40 -22.99 -10.10
C GLU A 149 17.43 -22.18 -10.90
N LYS A 150 18.10 -21.20 -10.27
CA LYS A 150 19.15 -20.39 -10.91
C LYS A 150 20.40 -21.20 -11.25
N LEU A 151 20.73 -22.23 -10.46
CA LEU A 151 21.76 -23.20 -10.81
C LEU A 151 21.37 -24.06 -12.01
N ILE A 152 20.07 -24.31 -12.22
CA ILE A 152 19.54 -25.03 -13.39
C ILE A 152 19.44 -24.11 -14.61
N GLU A 153 19.08 -22.84 -14.43
CA GLU A 153 18.82 -21.85 -15.49
C GLU A 153 20.08 -21.15 -16.01
N ASN A 154 21.15 -21.05 -15.20
CA ASN A 154 22.48 -20.60 -15.66
C ASN A 154 23.12 -21.53 -16.72
N SER A 155 22.45 -22.63 -17.09
CA SER A 155 22.78 -23.44 -18.27
C SER A 155 22.24 -22.86 -19.59
N LYS A 156 21.40 -21.81 -19.57
CA LYS A 156 20.78 -21.24 -20.78
C LYS A 156 20.77 -19.70 -20.74
N ASN A 157 21.59 -19.12 -21.61
CA ASN A 157 21.75 -17.67 -21.87
C ASN A 157 20.45 -16.85 -21.91
N PHE A 158 20.50 -15.55 -21.51
CA PHE A 158 20.26 -14.40 -22.42
C PHE A 158 20.55 -13.02 -21.80
N LYS A 159 20.83 -12.02 -22.67
CA LYS A 159 21.15 -10.60 -22.40
C LYS A 159 19.93 -9.65 -22.49
N SER A 160 20.09 -8.43 -21.95
CA SER A 160 19.68 -7.12 -22.52
C SER A 160 18.38 -6.39 -22.07
N HIS A 161 18.58 -5.29 -21.33
CA HIS A 161 18.22 -3.88 -21.59
C HIS A 161 16.75 -3.38 -21.76
N SER A 162 16.37 -2.37 -20.95
CA SER A 162 16.04 -0.98 -21.36
C SER A 162 15.03 -0.30 -20.40
N GLU A 163 15.32 0.97 -20.09
CA GLU A 163 14.69 1.82 -19.08
C GLU A 163 13.69 2.78 -19.72
N PHE A 164 12.42 2.81 -19.26
CA PHE A 164 11.53 3.99 -19.18
C PHE A 164 10.11 3.60 -18.67
N LYS A 165 9.88 3.40 -17.35
CA LYS A 165 8.54 3.09 -16.78
C LYS A 165 8.24 3.70 -15.39
N ASN A 166 8.93 4.77 -14.99
CA ASN A 166 9.24 4.99 -13.58
C ASN A 166 8.44 6.07 -12.81
N GLY A 167 7.12 6.22 -13.03
CA GLY A 167 6.29 7.14 -12.23
C GLY A 167 5.35 6.45 -11.24
N LEU A 168 4.29 5.83 -11.76
CA LEU A 168 3.23 5.25 -10.94
C LEU A 168 3.52 3.79 -10.50
N PHE A 169 4.31 3.07 -11.29
CA PHE A 169 4.67 1.66 -11.02
C PHE A 169 6.07 1.47 -10.44
N SER A 170 7.00 2.42 -10.61
CA SER A 170 8.33 2.37 -9.97
C SER A 170 8.23 2.34 -8.45
N HIS A 171 7.27 3.07 -7.86
CA HIS A 171 7.03 3.03 -6.42
C HIS A 171 6.73 1.63 -5.86
N LEU A 172 6.39 0.66 -6.73
CA LEU A 172 6.05 -0.72 -6.37
C LEU A 172 6.98 -1.76 -6.99
N THR A 173 7.92 -1.37 -7.84
CA THR A 173 8.95 -2.23 -8.44
C THR A 173 10.24 -1.45 -8.61
N PHE A 174 11.17 -1.57 -7.64
CA PHE A 174 12.56 -1.13 -7.80
C PHE A 174 13.47 -2.33 -8.00
N ASN A 175 14.36 -2.22 -8.99
CA ASN A 175 15.26 -3.25 -9.49
C ASN A 175 16.65 -3.12 -8.84
N ASN A 176 17.18 -4.28 -8.40
CA ASN A 176 18.57 -4.71 -8.26
C ASN A 176 19.62 -3.77 -7.62
N ASN A 177 19.74 -3.86 -6.28
CA ASN A 177 21.01 -4.18 -5.58
C ASN A 177 20.91 -4.09 -4.04
N PHE A 178 19.73 -3.85 -3.48
CA PHE A 178 19.40 -4.14 -2.07
C PHE A 178 17.99 -4.73 -2.00
N ALA A 179 17.87 -6.03 -2.28
CA ALA A 179 16.61 -6.73 -2.41
C ALA A 179 16.02 -7.09 -1.03
N TYR A 180 15.31 -6.16 -0.41
CA TYR A 180 14.22 -6.52 0.49
C TYR A 180 12.92 -6.53 -0.33
N HIS A 181 12.50 -7.73 -0.75
CA HIS A 181 11.23 -7.93 -1.45
C HIS A 181 10.06 -7.74 -0.49
N PHE A 182 9.64 -6.50 -0.25
CA PHE A 182 8.29 -6.24 0.26
C PHE A 182 7.28 -6.52 -0.84
N LYS A 183 6.72 -7.74 -0.84
CA LYS A 183 5.66 -8.12 -1.76
C LYS A 183 4.33 -7.68 -1.18
N ILE A 184 3.92 -6.45 -1.48
CA ILE A 184 2.56 -6.01 -1.15
C ILE A 184 1.58 -6.94 -1.88
N GLU A 185 0.90 -7.81 -1.12
CA GLU A 185 0.08 -8.88 -1.68
C GLU A 185 -1.13 -8.35 -2.47
N ARG A 186 -1.68 -7.20 -2.05
CA ARG A 186 -2.82 -6.56 -2.70
C ARG A 186 -2.75 -5.04 -2.59
N ILE A 187 -2.94 -4.36 -3.72
CA ILE A 187 -3.02 -2.90 -3.81
C ILE A 187 -4.33 -2.53 -4.49
N ASP A 188 -5.12 -1.73 -3.79
CA ASP A 188 -6.39 -1.19 -4.28
C ASP A 188 -6.16 0.25 -4.74
N TYR A 189 -6.57 0.56 -5.97
CA TYR A 189 -6.46 1.86 -6.62
C TYR A 189 -7.80 2.56 -6.57
N PHE A 190 -7.79 3.77 -6.01
CA PHE A 190 -8.96 4.62 -5.88
C PHE A 190 -8.78 5.92 -6.64
N LEU A 191 -9.89 6.45 -7.15
CA LEU A 191 -9.98 7.78 -7.72
C LEU A 191 -10.84 8.69 -6.87
N ASN A 192 -10.57 9.99 -7.01
CA ASN A 192 -11.29 11.05 -6.34
C ASN A 192 -11.21 12.32 -7.17
N LYS A 193 -12.36 12.80 -7.63
CA LYS A 193 -12.48 14.18 -8.16
C LYS A 193 -12.38 15.14 -6.97
N LYS A 194 -11.84 16.35 -7.17
CA LYS A 194 -11.71 17.37 -6.11
C LYS A 194 -13.03 17.65 -5.35
N THR A 195 -14.17 17.46 -6.02
CA THR A 195 -15.52 17.69 -5.49
C THR A 195 -16.09 16.52 -4.68
N GLU A 196 -15.41 15.37 -4.64
CA GLU A 196 -15.91 14.15 -4.00
C GLU A 196 -15.35 13.94 -2.58
N ASP A 197 -16.23 13.65 -1.62
CA ASP A 197 -15.85 13.32 -0.24
C ASP A 197 -15.34 11.89 -0.04
N LYS A 198 -15.62 10.99 -1.01
CA LYS A 198 -15.32 9.56 -0.93
C LYS A 198 -14.38 9.14 -2.05
N LEU A 199 -13.53 8.17 -1.73
CA LEU A 199 -12.69 7.48 -2.69
C LEU A 199 -13.49 6.39 -3.40
N THR A 200 -13.44 6.35 -4.73
CA THR A 200 -14.10 5.31 -5.54
C THR A 200 -13.10 4.25 -5.96
N LEU A 201 -13.36 2.97 -5.64
CA LEU A 201 -12.47 1.88 -6.04
C LEU A 201 -12.58 1.66 -7.55
N ILE A 202 -11.45 1.79 -8.24
CA ILE A 202 -11.38 1.54 -9.68
C ILE A 202 -10.81 0.16 -9.97
N GLY A 203 -9.91 -0.36 -9.14
CA GLY A 203 -9.43 -1.73 -9.30
C GLY A 203 -8.40 -2.15 -8.27
N SER A 204 -8.05 -3.43 -8.30
CA SER A 204 -7.11 -4.05 -7.37
C SER A 204 -6.06 -4.86 -8.11
N LYS A 205 -4.78 -4.67 -7.79
CA LYS A 205 -3.68 -5.53 -8.23
C LYS A 205 -3.44 -6.63 -7.18
N GLY A 206 -3.14 -7.84 -7.62
CA GLY A 206 -2.89 -9.00 -6.75
C GLY A 206 -4.13 -9.85 -6.43
N ASN A 207 -5.32 -9.44 -6.88
CA ASN A 207 -6.53 -10.24 -6.75
C ASN A 207 -7.03 -10.69 -8.13
N PHE A 208 -6.92 -11.99 -8.43
CA PHE A 208 -7.43 -12.60 -9.66
C PHE A 208 -8.97 -12.45 -9.82
N LEU A 209 -9.68 -12.18 -8.71
CA LEU A 209 -11.13 -12.01 -8.68
C LEU A 209 -11.61 -10.57 -8.94
N TYR A 210 -10.73 -9.55 -8.93
CA TYR A 210 -11.13 -8.16 -9.25
C TYR A 210 -11.11 -7.91 -10.76
N LYS A 211 -12.01 -8.60 -11.48
CA LYS A 211 -12.28 -8.37 -12.92
C LYS A 211 -13.15 -7.13 -13.19
N ASN A 212 -13.40 -6.30 -12.18
CA ASN A 212 -14.43 -5.25 -12.24
C ASN A 212 -13.95 -3.89 -12.74
N PHE A 213 -12.64 -3.71 -13.04
CA PHE A 213 -12.11 -2.45 -13.55
C PHE A 213 -12.94 -1.86 -14.68
N LYS A 214 -13.27 -2.69 -15.69
CA LYS A 214 -14.08 -2.27 -16.83
C LYS A 214 -15.43 -1.69 -16.39
N LYS A 215 -16.11 -2.32 -15.43
CA LYS A 215 -17.41 -1.89 -14.92
C LYS A 215 -17.31 -0.63 -14.07
N THR A 216 -16.39 -0.61 -13.10
CA THR A 216 -16.23 0.52 -12.16
C THR A 216 -15.71 1.76 -12.86
N ALA A 217 -14.67 1.61 -13.70
CA ALA A 217 -14.10 2.72 -14.46
C ALA A 217 -15.11 3.30 -15.47
N SER A 218 -15.86 2.45 -16.19
CA SER A 218 -16.89 2.95 -17.12
C SER A 218 -18.00 3.74 -16.41
N LYS A 219 -18.39 3.31 -15.20
CA LYS A 219 -19.35 4.06 -14.39
C LYS A 219 -18.76 5.38 -13.91
N TYR A 220 -17.51 5.37 -13.45
CA TYR A 220 -16.83 6.55 -12.92
C TYR A 220 -16.62 7.63 -13.98
N PHE A 221 -16.20 7.22 -15.18
CA PHE A 221 -15.98 8.09 -16.34
C PHE A 221 -17.21 8.18 -17.24
N GLY A 222 -18.41 7.98 -16.70
CA GLY A 222 -19.66 7.99 -17.48
C GLY A 222 -19.94 9.34 -18.18
N ASP A 223 -19.28 10.40 -17.71
CA ASP A 223 -19.26 11.74 -18.31
C ASP A 223 -18.37 11.85 -19.56
N CYS A 224 -17.55 10.84 -19.87
CA CYS A 224 -16.70 10.81 -21.05
C CYS A 224 -16.90 9.56 -21.92
N PRO A 225 -17.87 9.59 -22.86
CA PRO A 225 -18.19 8.43 -23.70
C PRO A 225 -17.00 7.87 -24.49
N THR A 226 -16.10 8.74 -24.97
CA THR A 226 -14.90 8.34 -25.72
C THR A 226 -13.95 7.51 -24.86
N LEU A 227 -13.71 7.92 -23.61
CA LEU A 227 -12.92 7.17 -22.65
C LEU A 227 -13.59 5.85 -22.26
N VAL A 228 -14.90 5.89 -22.01
CA VAL A 228 -15.70 4.69 -21.69
C VAL A 228 -15.57 3.65 -22.80
N ASN A 229 -15.64 4.06 -24.07
CA ASN A 229 -15.48 3.15 -25.21
C ASN A 229 -14.11 2.47 -25.21
N LYS A 230 -13.02 3.20 -24.94
CA LYS A 230 -11.66 2.65 -24.83
C LYS A 230 -11.50 1.69 -23.66
N ILE A 231 -12.18 1.93 -22.54
CA ILE A 231 -12.23 1.01 -21.40
C ILE A 231 -13.03 -0.25 -21.75
N GLN A 232 -14.16 -0.08 -22.43
CA GLN A 232 -15.06 -1.18 -22.81
C GLN A 232 -14.43 -2.11 -23.84
N SER A 233 -13.67 -1.57 -24.80
CA SER A 233 -12.91 -2.33 -25.80
C SER A 233 -11.65 -3.02 -25.24
N LYS A 234 -11.31 -2.77 -23.95
CA LYS A 234 -10.09 -3.22 -23.29
C LYS A 234 -8.79 -2.64 -23.87
N GLU A 235 -8.88 -1.57 -24.67
CA GLU A 235 -7.73 -0.74 -25.06
C GLU A 235 -7.09 -0.16 -23.79
N PHE A 236 -7.93 0.38 -22.90
CA PHE A 236 -7.55 0.82 -21.57
C PHE A 236 -7.87 -0.23 -20.50
N LYS A 237 -6.84 -0.57 -19.71
CA LYS A 237 -6.89 -1.52 -18.59
C LYS A 237 -6.35 -0.83 -17.34
N LEU A 238 -6.51 -1.44 -16.16
CA LEU A 238 -5.99 -0.88 -14.90
C LEU A 238 -4.48 -0.56 -14.95
N LYS A 239 -3.69 -1.36 -15.69
CA LYS A 239 -2.26 -1.08 -15.86
C LYS A 239 -1.96 0.19 -16.67
N HIS A 240 -2.94 0.68 -17.43
CA HIS A 240 -2.88 1.92 -18.20
C HIS A 240 -3.50 3.10 -17.42
N LEU A 241 -3.59 3.01 -16.07
CA LEU A 241 -4.19 4.07 -15.26
C LEU A 241 -3.54 5.45 -15.50
N PRO A 242 -2.20 5.59 -15.61
CA PRO A 242 -1.59 6.88 -15.96
C PRO A 242 -2.14 7.47 -17.27
N GLU A 243 -2.18 6.65 -18.32
CA GLU A 243 -2.62 7.04 -19.67
C GLU A 243 -4.11 7.39 -19.68
N ILE A 244 -4.91 6.70 -18.87
CA ILE A 244 -6.35 6.99 -18.69
C ILE A 244 -6.56 8.36 -18.06
N LEU A 245 -5.77 8.72 -17.04
CA LEU A 245 -5.88 10.01 -16.35
C LEU A 245 -5.51 11.14 -17.29
N GLU A 246 -4.42 10.98 -18.04
CA GLU A 246 -3.98 11.95 -19.03
C GLU A 246 -5.00 12.09 -20.17
N PHE A 247 -5.53 10.97 -20.67
CA PHE A 247 -6.59 11.00 -21.68
C PHE A 247 -7.83 11.75 -21.16
N TYR A 248 -8.27 11.45 -19.94
CA TYR A 248 -9.43 12.10 -19.34
C TYR A 248 -9.22 13.61 -19.21
N LYS A 249 -8.06 14.03 -18.68
CA LYS A 249 -7.70 15.45 -18.57
C LYS A 249 -7.76 16.17 -19.93
N ASN A 250 -7.10 15.61 -20.95
CA ASN A 250 -6.94 16.29 -22.23
C ASN A 250 -8.20 16.27 -23.12
N ASN A 251 -9.07 15.27 -22.96
CA ASN A 251 -10.19 15.03 -23.88
C ASN A 251 -11.57 15.20 -23.25
N CYS A 252 -11.67 15.06 -21.93
CA CYS A 252 -12.95 15.01 -21.22
C CYS A 252 -13.11 16.15 -20.21
N ASN A 253 -12.04 16.49 -19.50
CA ASN A 253 -12.03 17.53 -18.48
C ASN A 253 -11.42 18.83 -19.00
N LYS A 254 -11.99 19.36 -20.09
CA LYS A 254 -11.60 20.67 -20.63
C LYS A 254 -12.33 21.76 -19.84
N GLU A 255 -11.75 22.15 -18.71
CA GLU A 255 -11.97 23.49 -18.11
C GLU A 255 -10.71 24.33 -18.27
#